data_AF-A0A091DRH6-F1
#
_entry.id   AF-A0A091DRH6-F1
#
_cell.length_a   1.000
_cell.length_b   1.000
_cell.length_c   1.000
_cell.angle_alpha   90.00
_cell.angle_beta   90.00
_cell.angle_gamma   90.00
#
_symmetry.space_group_name_H-M   'P 1'
#
loop_
_entity.id
_entity.type
_entity.pdbx_description
1 polymer ?
#
loop_
_entity_poly.entity_id
_entity_poly.type
_entity_poly.pdbx_seq_one_letter_code
_entity_poly.pdbx_strand_id
1 'polypeptide(L)'
;MDTGVIEGGLNVTLTIRLLMHGKEVGSIIGKKGESVKKMREDSGVRINISEGNCPERIITLAGPTNAIFKAFAMITDKLEEDISSSMTNSTAASRSPVTLRLVVPANSVQVWMHLLKTTSHELTIPNDLIGCITGHQGAKINEICQMSGAQIKIANPVEGSTDRNPASSLTELTSPAQSLARIYPRVARSPPGTSTEDDAGFTAPNFRSGKLWGGRFVGAVDPIMERFNASITYDRQLWEVDVQGSKAYSRGLEKAGLLTRAEMDQILQGLDQVAEEWARGAFKLHPSDEDIHTANERRLKELIGDVAGKLHTGRSRNDQVVTDLRLWMRQSCTTLAGLLWELIRAMVDRAEAERDVLFPGYTHLQRAQPIRWSHWILSHAVALTRDSERLLEVQNRINVLPLGSGAIAGNPLGVDRELLRAELNFRAITLNSMDATSERDFVVEFLFWASLCVTHLSRMAEDLILYGTKEFGFVQLSDAYSTGSSLMPQKKNPDSLELIRSKAGRVFGRCAGLLMTLKGLPSTYNKDLQEDKEAVFEVCDTMSAVLQVATGAISTLQIHRENMARALSPDMLATDLAYYLVRKGALIRGPLGQVGGVKCSFIRDRREISLANTDVRVRIVKPCSSEGYGDV
;
A
#
# COMPACT_ATOMS: atom_id res chain seq x y z
N MET A 1 -18.23 -5.84 -55.07
CA MET A 1 -18.84 -7.14 -54.80
C MET A 1 -18.69 -7.40 -53.31
N ASP A 2 -19.85 -7.56 -52.70
CA ASP A 2 -20.18 -8.01 -51.35
C ASP A 2 -19.63 -7.26 -50.12
N THR A 3 -20.52 -6.39 -49.68
CA THR A 3 -20.80 -5.90 -48.33
C THR A 3 -20.73 -6.99 -47.26
N GLY A 4 -19.69 -6.95 -46.42
CA GLY A 4 -19.64 -7.58 -45.11
C GLY A 4 -19.82 -6.53 -44.02
N VAL A 5 -21.06 -6.12 -43.79
CA VAL A 5 -21.45 -5.25 -42.68
C VAL A 5 -21.27 -6.02 -41.37
N ILE A 6 -20.26 -5.67 -40.57
CA ILE A 6 -20.23 -6.02 -39.15
C ILE A 6 -20.98 -4.92 -38.40
N GLU A 7 -22.31 -4.98 -38.46
CA GLU A 7 -23.20 -4.22 -37.59
C GLU A 7 -23.20 -4.88 -36.20
N GLY A 8 -22.74 -4.14 -35.20
CA GLY A 8 -22.67 -4.60 -33.82
C GLY A 8 -21.60 -3.96 -32.95
N GLY A 9 -20.88 -2.94 -33.44
CA GLY A 9 -19.91 -2.20 -32.63
C GLY A 9 -20.59 -1.21 -31.69
N LEU A 10 -20.43 -1.38 -30.37
CA LEU A 10 -20.71 -0.36 -29.37
C LEU A 10 -20.17 1.00 -29.85
N ASN A 11 -21.06 1.98 -30.02
CA ASN A 11 -20.72 3.32 -30.49
C ASN A 11 -20.08 4.11 -29.32
N VAL A 12 -18.88 3.68 -28.90
CA VAL A 12 -18.15 4.28 -27.79
C VAL A 12 -17.54 5.58 -28.27
N THR A 13 -18.00 6.70 -27.72
CA THR A 13 -17.37 8.01 -27.88
C THR A 13 -16.15 8.08 -26.96
N LEU A 14 -14.97 8.21 -27.56
CA LEU A 14 -13.71 8.34 -26.84
C LEU A 14 -13.32 9.81 -26.74
N THR A 15 -12.63 10.16 -25.66
CA THR A 15 -12.02 11.47 -25.49
C THR A 15 -10.54 11.29 -25.19
N ILE A 16 -9.66 11.80 -26.04
CA ILE A 16 -8.21 11.74 -25.89
C ILE A 16 -7.69 13.14 -25.63
N ARG A 17 -6.73 13.27 -24.71
CA ARG A 17 -6.02 14.51 -24.44
C ARG A 17 -4.53 14.32 -24.76
N LEU A 18 -4.02 15.15 -25.68
CA LEU A 18 -2.62 15.22 -26.08
C LEU A 18 -2.00 16.43 -25.38
N LEU A 19 -0.92 16.21 -24.63
CA LEU A 19 -0.13 17.28 -24.04
C LEU A 19 1.08 17.54 -24.94
N MET A 20 1.21 18.77 -25.43
CA MET A 20 2.23 19.17 -26.42
C MET A 20 2.83 20.53 -26.09
N HIS A 21 4.05 20.80 -26.55
CA HIS A 21 4.67 22.10 -26.34
C HIS A 21 3.98 23.19 -27.18
N GLY A 22 3.88 24.40 -26.62
CA GLY A 22 3.13 25.50 -27.24
C GLY A 22 3.57 25.87 -28.67
N LYS A 23 4.85 25.65 -29.01
CA LYS A 23 5.41 25.87 -30.37
C LYS A 23 4.86 24.87 -31.40
N GLU A 24 4.74 23.60 -31.03
CA GLU A 24 4.25 22.52 -31.90
C GLU A 24 2.73 22.64 -32.13
N VAL A 25 2.01 23.07 -31.08
CA VAL A 25 0.56 23.32 -31.14
C VAL A 25 0.23 24.47 -32.09
N GLY A 26 1.09 25.49 -32.20
CA GLY A 26 0.93 26.57 -33.17
C GLY A 26 0.94 26.08 -34.62
N SER A 27 1.73 25.05 -34.91
CA SER A 27 1.83 24.44 -36.23
C SER A 27 0.59 23.62 -36.59
N ILE A 28 0.07 22.88 -35.62
CA ILE A 28 -1.19 22.14 -35.77
C ILE A 28 -2.36 23.10 -36.03
N ILE A 29 -2.42 24.25 -35.34
CA ILE A 29 -3.46 25.28 -35.55
C ILE A 29 -3.40 25.85 -36.98
N GLY A 30 -2.19 26.12 -37.49
CA GLY A 30 -1.97 26.74 -38.80
C GLY A 30 -2.31 28.24 -38.82
N LYS A 31 -1.93 28.94 -39.90
CA LYS A 31 -2.23 30.38 -40.06
C LYS A 31 -3.75 30.61 -40.03
N LYS A 32 -4.23 31.50 -39.15
CA LYS A 32 -5.67 31.78 -38.93
C LYS A 32 -6.55 30.56 -38.58
N GLY A 33 -5.97 29.45 -38.12
CA GLY A 33 -6.71 28.25 -37.70
C GLY A 33 -7.14 27.33 -38.85
N GLU A 34 -6.59 27.51 -40.05
CA GLU A 34 -7.00 26.78 -41.28
C GLU A 34 -6.72 25.28 -41.20
N SER A 35 -5.57 24.87 -40.66
CA SER A 35 -5.16 23.47 -40.55
C SER A 35 -6.04 22.68 -39.57
N VAL A 36 -6.37 23.25 -38.40
CA VAL A 36 -7.31 22.61 -37.45
C VAL A 36 -8.73 22.54 -38.02
N LYS A 37 -9.18 23.53 -38.80
CA LYS A 37 -10.50 23.48 -39.44
C LYS A 37 -10.58 22.33 -40.44
N LYS A 38 -9.59 22.20 -41.31
CA LYS A 38 -9.49 21.09 -42.27
C LYS A 38 -9.43 19.74 -41.56
N MET A 39 -8.63 19.60 -40.51
CA MET A 39 -8.57 18.37 -39.71
C MET A 39 -9.91 18.02 -39.04
N ARG A 40 -10.69 19.01 -38.58
CA ARG A 40 -12.04 18.78 -38.02
C ARG A 40 -13.01 18.29 -39.10
N GLU A 41 -12.97 18.88 -40.29
CA GLU A 41 -13.85 18.51 -41.41
C GLU A 41 -13.52 17.11 -41.95
N ASP A 42 -12.22 16.81 -42.15
CA ASP A 42 -11.79 15.54 -42.75
C ASP A 42 -11.89 14.35 -41.77
N SER A 43 -11.69 14.59 -40.46
CA SER A 43 -11.77 13.53 -39.46
C SER A 43 -13.17 13.36 -38.84
N GLY A 44 -14.02 14.39 -38.88
CA GLY A 44 -15.32 14.38 -38.20
C GLY A 44 -15.24 14.42 -36.66
N VAL A 45 -14.06 14.75 -36.10
CA VAL A 45 -13.81 14.77 -34.65
C VAL A 45 -13.93 16.19 -34.08
N ARG A 46 -14.47 16.31 -32.86
CA ARG A 46 -14.45 17.58 -32.13
C ARG A 46 -13.06 17.79 -31.51
N ILE A 47 -12.27 18.67 -32.11
CA ILE A 47 -10.93 19.06 -31.62
C ILE A 47 -11.03 20.34 -30.81
N ASN A 48 -10.65 20.34 -29.53
CA ASN A 48 -10.57 21.54 -28.68
C ASN A 48 -9.13 21.76 -28.19
N ILE A 49 -8.64 22.99 -28.17
CA ILE A 49 -7.26 23.31 -27.77
C ILE A 49 -7.32 24.32 -26.63
N SER A 50 -6.63 24.05 -25.52
CA SER A 50 -6.65 24.91 -24.33
C SER A 50 -6.14 26.33 -24.62
N GLU A 51 -6.87 27.36 -24.21
CA GLU A 51 -6.47 28.77 -24.33
C GLU A 51 -5.44 29.15 -23.24
N GLY A 52 -4.45 29.99 -23.58
CA GLY A 52 -3.41 30.47 -22.66
C GLY A 52 -1.99 30.40 -23.22
N ASN A 53 -1.11 31.29 -22.74
CA ASN A 53 0.31 31.35 -23.13
C ASN A 53 1.17 30.48 -22.20
N CYS A 54 0.87 29.18 -22.16
CA CYS A 54 1.55 28.19 -21.31
C CYS A 54 2.56 27.38 -22.15
N PRO A 55 3.70 26.94 -21.57
CA PRO A 55 4.73 26.20 -22.30
C PRO A 55 4.28 24.83 -22.81
N GLU A 56 3.27 24.23 -22.17
CA GLU A 56 2.58 23.01 -22.62
C GLU A 56 1.08 23.32 -22.75
N ARG A 57 0.45 22.85 -23.83
CA ARG A 57 -0.99 23.03 -24.11
C ARG A 57 -1.64 21.67 -24.38
N ILE A 58 -2.93 21.59 -24.10
CA ILE A 58 -3.71 20.36 -24.22
C ILE A 58 -4.59 20.43 -25.47
N ILE A 59 -4.45 19.44 -26.35
CA ILE A 59 -5.36 19.19 -27.47
C ILE A 59 -6.30 18.05 -27.07
N THR A 60 -7.60 18.32 -27.03
CA THR A 60 -8.65 17.34 -26.72
C THR A 60 -9.36 16.91 -27.99
N LEU A 61 -9.33 15.62 -28.30
CA LEU A 61 -10.03 14.98 -29.41
C LEU A 61 -11.23 14.20 -28.87
N ALA A 62 -12.45 14.50 -29.31
CA ALA A 62 -13.65 13.79 -28.88
C ALA A 62 -14.50 13.33 -30.08
N GLY A 63 -14.77 12.03 -30.18
CA GLY A 63 -15.48 11.44 -31.31
C GLY A 63 -15.51 9.90 -31.28
N PRO A 64 -16.09 9.26 -32.31
CA PRO A 64 -16.06 7.80 -32.46
C PRO A 64 -14.64 7.31 -32.78
N THR A 65 -14.33 6.08 -32.38
CA THR A 65 -12.97 5.50 -32.41
C THR A 65 -12.27 5.66 -33.77
N ASN A 66 -12.94 5.32 -34.87
CA ASN A 66 -12.37 5.40 -36.23
C ASN A 66 -12.05 6.84 -36.65
N ALA A 67 -12.88 7.80 -36.22
CA ALA A 67 -12.69 9.22 -36.50
C ALA A 67 -11.48 9.79 -35.74
N ILE A 68 -11.31 9.37 -34.48
CA ILE A 68 -10.16 9.77 -33.64
C ILE A 68 -8.84 9.26 -34.22
N PHE A 69 -8.80 8.03 -34.74
CA PHE A 69 -7.60 7.50 -35.40
C PHE A 69 -7.22 8.32 -36.63
N LYS A 70 -8.21 8.70 -37.45
CA LYS A 70 -8.00 9.56 -38.60
C LYS A 70 -7.47 10.93 -38.18
N ALA A 71 -8.03 11.53 -37.13
CA ALA A 71 -7.55 12.81 -36.59
C ALA A 71 -6.12 12.71 -36.04
N PHE A 72 -5.79 11.62 -35.35
CA PHE A 72 -4.45 11.41 -34.78
C PHE A 72 -3.39 11.22 -35.87
N ALA A 73 -3.66 10.40 -36.89
CA ALA A 73 -2.78 10.21 -38.04
C ALA A 73 -2.48 11.54 -38.75
N MET A 74 -3.50 12.37 -38.99
CA MET A 74 -3.33 13.69 -39.60
C MET A 74 -2.48 14.65 -38.75
N ILE A 75 -2.52 14.54 -37.41
CA ILE A 75 -1.69 15.35 -36.51
C ILE A 75 -0.23 14.88 -36.57
N THR A 76 0.03 13.57 -36.59
CA THR A 76 1.39 13.02 -36.72
C THR A 76 2.00 13.34 -38.07
N ASP A 77 1.26 13.17 -39.18
CA ASP A 77 1.73 13.51 -40.53
C ASP A 77 2.10 14.99 -40.61
N LYS A 78 1.29 15.85 -39.96
CA LYS A 78 1.55 17.30 -39.96
C LYS A 78 2.79 17.68 -39.17
N LEU A 79 3.00 17.04 -38.00
CA LEU A 79 4.24 17.23 -37.23
C LEU A 79 5.47 16.75 -38.01
N GLU A 80 5.34 15.66 -38.75
CA GLU A 80 6.41 15.14 -39.61
C GLU A 80 6.73 16.09 -40.77
N GLU A 81 5.72 16.64 -41.46
CA GLU A 81 5.89 17.68 -42.48
C GLU A 81 6.59 18.94 -41.92
N ASP A 82 6.24 19.36 -40.70
CA ASP A 82 6.84 20.55 -40.08
C ASP A 82 8.28 20.30 -39.62
N ILE A 83 8.60 19.06 -39.23
CA ILE A 83 9.99 18.62 -39.00
C ILE A 83 10.77 18.65 -40.32
N SER A 84 10.24 18.09 -41.40
CA SER A 84 10.91 18.02 -42.71
C SER A 84 11.06 19.39 -43.38
N SER A 85 10.09 20.30 -43.25
CA SER A 85 10.19 21.67 -43.79
C SER A 85 11.19 22.55 -43.02
N SER A 86 11.51 22.21 -41.77
CA SER A 86 12.56 22.89 -41.00
C SER A 86 13.99 22.44 -41.36
N MET A 87 14.16 21.34 -42.10
CA MET A 87 15.48 20.84 -42.54
C MET A 87 16.11 21.62 -43.70
N THR A 88 15.32 22.34 -44.51
CA THR A 88 15.85 23.07 -45.68
C THR A 88 16.56 24.38 -45.32
N ASN A 89 16.48 24.86 -44.07
CA ASN A 89 16.95 26.19 -43.67
C ASN A 89 17.94 26.25 -42.50
N SER A 90 18.46 25.13 -41.98
CA SER A 90 19.49 25.21 -40.93
C SER A 90 20.40 23.98 -40.90
N THR A 91 21.71 24.23 -40.97
CA THR A 91 22.79 23.26 -40.77
C THR A 91 22.75 22.63 -39.38
N ALA A 92 23.09 21.34 -39.36
CA ALA A 92 23.17 20.40 -38.24
C ALA A 92 23.28 21.02 -36.83
N ALA A 93 22.17 21.03 -36.11
CA ALA A 93 22.13 21.07 -34.65
C ALA A 93 21.29 19.86 -34.15
N SER A 94 21.88 19.09 -33.23
CA SER A 94 21.26 17.97 -32.51
C SER A 94 19.83 18.31 -32.06
N ARG A 95 18.85 17.46 -32.40
CA ARG A 95 17.45 17.62 -31.97
C ARG A 95 17.02 16.54 -30.98
N SER A 96 16.27 16.99 -29.97
CA SER A 96 15.58 16.17 -28.97
C SER A 96 14.35 15.46 -29.57
N PRO A 97 14.00 14.25 -29.14
CA PRO A 97 12.82 13.52 -29.62
C PRO A 97 11.52 14.23 -29.24
N VAL A 98 10.59 14.36 -30.20
CA VAL A 98 9.23 14.86 -29.94
C VAL A 98 8.50 13.82 -29.09
N THR A 99 8.22 14.16 -27.84
CA THR A 99 7.56 13.26 -26.90
C THR A 99 6.08 13.60 -26.81
N LEU A 100 5.23 12.82 -27.48
CA LEU A 100 3.77 12.96 -27.36
C LEU A 100 3.28 12.27 -26.08
N ARG A 101 2.79 13.06 -25.12
CA ARG A 101 2.19 12.51 -23.89
C ARG A 101 0.68 12.39 -24.06
N LEU A 102 0.20 11.15 -24.19
CA LEU A 102 -1.22 10.82 -24.26
C LEU A 102 -1.79 10.59 -22.85
N VAL A 103 -2.89 11.26 -22.55
CA VAL A 103 -3.70 11.00 -21.36
C VAL A 103 -4.97 10.28 -21.79
N VAL A 104 -5.05 9.00 -21.43
CA VAL A 104 -6.18 8.11 -21.76
C VAL A 104 -6.91 7.75 -20.45
N PRO A 105 -8.25 7.80 -20.40
CA PRO A 105 -9.02 7.35 -19.24
C PRO A 105 -8.74 5.87 -18.92
N ALA A 106 -8.60 5.52 -17.64
CA ALA A 106 -8.22 4.18 -17.16
C ALA A 106 -9.12 3.04 -17.69
N ASN A 107 -10.35 3.38 -18.02
CA ASN A 107 -11.42 2.53 -18.54
C ASN A 107 -11.32 2.23 -20.06
N SER A 108 -10.32 2.76 -20.77
CA SER A 108 -10.16 2.58 -22.23
C SER A 108 -8.88 1.84 -22.65
N VAL A 109 -8.08 1.34 -21.69
CA VAL A 109 -6.75 0.74 -21.92
C VAL A 109 -6.83 -0.61 -22.65
N GLN A 110 -7.85 -1.43 -22.37
CA GLN A 110 -8.05 -2.74 -23.02
C GLN A 110 -8.38 -2.65 -24.51
N VAL A 111 -9.13 -1.61 -24.91
CA VAL A 111 -9.44 -1.33 -26.33
C VAL A 111 -8.16 -0.95 -27.08
N TRP A 112 -7.29 -0.17 -26.43
CA TRP A 112 -5.99 0.25 -27.00
C TRP A 112 -5.00 -0.92 -27.20
N MET A 113 -4.92 -1.86 -26.26
CA MET A 113 -4.04 -3.03 -26.40
C MET A 113 -4.46 -3.99 -27.52
N HIS A 114 -5.75 -4.02 -27.88
CA HIS A 114 -6.25 -4.86 -28.98
C HIS A 114 -5.93 -4.28 -30.37
N LEU A 115 -5.74 -2.96 -30.46
CA LEU A 115 -5.57 -2.21 -31.72
C LEU A 115 -4.11 -2.10 -32.20
N LEU A 116 -3.12 -2.38 -31.35
CA LEU A 116 -1.69 -2.39 -31.71
C LEU A 116 -1.22 -3.68 -32.42
N LYS A 117 -2.14 -4.61 -32.75
CA LYS A 117 -1.81 -5.93 -33.32
C LYS A 117 -1.55 -5.96 -34.83
N THR A 118 -1.66 -4.84 -35.54
CA THR A 118 -1.58 -4.83 -37.02
C THR A 118 -0.85 -3.60 -37.54
N THR A 119 0.45 -3.51 -37.31
CA THR A 119 1.37 -2.67 -38.11
C THR A 119 2.81 -3.15 -37.93
N SER A 120 3.56 -3.23 -39.04
CA SER A 120 5.01 -3.45 -39.03
C SER A 120 5.69 -2.12 -38.70
N HIS A 121 6.67 -2.14 -37.77
CA HIS A 121 7.37 -0.94 -37.33
C HIS A 121 8.88 -1.16 -37.34
N GLU A 122 9.61 -0.19 -37.88
CA GLU A 122 11.07 -0.18 -37.93
C GLU A 122 11.59 0.65 -36.74
N LEU A 123 12.53 0.09 -35.97
CA LEU A 123 13.03 0.69 -34.73
C LEU A 123 14.56 0.75 -34.78
N THR A 124 15.12 1.96 -34.78
CA THR A 124 16.58 2.15 -34.74
C THR A 124 17.09 2.20 -33.30
N ILE A 125 18.01 1.31 -32.95
CA ILE A 125 18.57 1.19 -31.60
C ILE A 125 20.09 1.46 -31.64
N PRO A 126 20.63 2.30 -30.75
CA PRO A 126 22.08 2.48 -30.61
C PRO A 126 22.83 1.18 -30.27
N ASN A 127 24.01 0.97 -30.88
CA ASN A 127 24.79 -0.27 -30.75
C ASN A 127 25.21 -0.61 -29.30
N ASP A 128 25.32 0.39 -28.44
CA ASP A 128 25.60 0.23 -27.01
C ASP A 128 24.41 -0.33 -26.22
N LEU A 129 23.19 -0.20 -26.74
CA LEU A 129 21.95 -0.64 -26.09
C LEU A 129 21.39 -1.94 -26.68
N ILE A 130 21.85 -2.36 -27.86
CA ILE A 130 21.35 -3.58 -28.51
C ILE A 130 21.67 -4.85 -27.70
N GLY A 131 22.79 -4.87 -26.97
CA GLY A 131 23.17 -5.96 -26.06
C GLY A 131 22.15 -6.22 -24.95
N CYS A 132 21.46 -5.16 -24.49
CA CYS A 132 20.42 -5.27 -23.47
C CYS A 132 19.11 -5.88 -24.01
N ILE A 133 18.87 -5.76 -25.32
CA ILE A 133 17.66 -6.24 -26.00
C ILE A 133 17.89 -7.66 -26.56
N THR A 134 19.08 -7.93 -27.09
CA THR A 134 19.50 -9.27 -27.53
C THR A 134 19.71 -10.22 -26.35
N GLY A 135 20.35 -9.75 -25.29
CA GLY A 135 20.77 -10.58 -24.16
C GLY A 135 21.96 -11.48 -24.51
N HIS A 136 22.57 -12.10 -23.50
CA HIS A 136 23.72 -12.99 -23.72
C HIS A 136 23.31 -14.17 -24.62
N GLN A 137 23.95 -14.30 -25.78
CA GLN A 137 23.61 -15.29 -26.82
C GLN A 137 22.17 -15.21 -27.40
N GLY A 138 21.53 -14.03 -27.37
CA GLY A 138 20.20 -13.87 -27.99
C GLY A 138 19.02 -14.38 -27.14
N ALA A 139 19.25 -14.72 -25.87
CA ALA A 139 18.21 -15.30 -25.01
C ALA A 139 17.01 -14.35 -24.82
N LYS A 140 17.27 -13.05 -24.67
CA LYS A 140 16.24 -12.06 -24.33
C LYS A 140 15.41 -11.66 -25.53
N ILE A 141 16.00 -11.62 -26.72
CA ILE A 141 15.24 -11.39 -27.95
C ILE A 141 14.36 -12.59 -28.31
N ASN A 142 14.81 -13.81 -28.03
CA ASN A 142 13.99 -15.01 -28.21
C ASN A 142 12.79 -15.03 -27.26
N GLU A 143 12.99 -14.65 -25.99
CA GLU A 143 11.92 -14.49 -25.02
C GLU A 143 10.90 -13.42 -25.46
N ILE A 144 11.38 -12.26 -25.94
CA ILE A 144 10.53 -11.20 -26.47
C ILE A 144 9.74 -11.67 -27.70
N CYS A 145 10.37 -12.39 -28.63
CA CYS A 145 9.68 -12.97 -29.79
C CYS A 145 8.61 -13.98 -29.38
N GLN A 146 8.89 -14.80 -28.35
CA GLN A 146 7.96 -15.82 -27.86
C GLN A 146 6.76 -15.21 -27.13
N MET A 147 6.98 -14.15 -26.34
CA MET A 147 5.92 -13.45 -25.61
C MET A 147 5.04 -12.57 -26.52
N SER A 148 5.65 -11.96 -27.55
CA SER A 148 4.94 -11.05 -28.45
C SER A 148 4.35 -11.75 -29.68
N GLY A 149 4.87 -12.91 -30.07
CA GLY A 149 4.56 -13.57 -31.34
C GLY A 149 5.17 -12.89 -32.56
N ALA A 150 6.04 -11.87 -32.38
CA ALA A 150 6.69 -11.12 -33.46
C ALA A 150 8.02 -11.79 -33.89
N GLN A 151 8.37 -11.69 -35.18
CA GLN A 151 9.67 -12.13 -35.71
C GLN A 151 10.66 -10.96 -35.81
N ILE A 152 11.64 -10.89 -34.91
CA ILE A 152 12.62 -9.80 -34.92
C ILE A 152 13.90 -10.27 -35.65
N LYS A 153 14.24 -9.66 -36.79
CA LYS A 153 15.52 -9.88 -37.50
C LYS A 153 16.51 -8.75 -37.19
N ILE A 154 17.78 -9.08 -36.95
CA ILE A 154 18.85 -8.07 -36.76
C ILE A 154 19.78 -8.16 -37.97
N ALA A 155 19.98 -7.07 -38.71
CA ALA A 155 20.94 -7.03 -39.80
C ALA A 155 22.36 -6.66 -39.31
N ASN A 156 23.39 -7.25 -39.92
CA ASN A 156 24.79 -6.97 -39.58
C ASN A 156 25.28 -5.65 -40.20
N PRO A 157 26.21 -4.93 -39.54
CA PRO A 157 26.75 -3.66 -40.05
C PRO A 157 27.62 -3.87 -41.30
N VAL A 158 27.61 -2.91 -42.23
CA VAL A 158 28.40 -2.92 -43.48
C VAL A 158 29.85 -2.44 -43.20
N GLU A 159 30.86 -3.16 -43.69
CA GLU A 159 32.28 -2.81 -43.52
C GLU A 159 32.69 -1.60 -44.39
N GLY A 160 33.34 -0.59 -43.78
CA GLY A 160 34.25 0.33 -44.50
C GLY A 160 33.90 1.82 -44.62
N SER A 161 33.18 2.47 -43.68
CA SER A 161 33.04 3.94 -43.68
C SER A 161 33.74 4.61 -42.49
N THR A 162 34.78 5.41 -42.76
CA THR A 162 35.56 6.18 -41.78
C THR A 162 34.98 7.57 -41.50
N ASP A 163 33.71 7.63 -41.10
CA ASP A 163 33.12 8.80 -40.45
C ASP A 163 32.21 8.30 -39.32
N ARG A 164 32.36 8.85 -38.11
CA ARG A 164 31.59 8.45 -36.92
C ARG A 164 30.13 8.92 -37.04
N ASN A 165 29.33 8.14 -37.77
CA ASN A 165 27.87 8.13 -37.78
C ASN A 165 27.45 6.65 -37.89
N PRO A 166 26.71 6.06 -36.92
CA PRO A 166 26.35 4.66 -37.04
C PRO A 166 25.28 4.47 -38.11
N ALA A 167 25.69 3.84 -39.21
CA ALA A 167 24.86 3.42 -40.32
C ALA A 167 23.80 2.38 -39.90
N SER A 168 22.67 2.48 -40.58
CA SER A 168 21.45 1.65 -40.56
C SER A 168 21.68 0.13 -40.58
N SER A 169 20.89 -0.60 -39.79
CA SER A 169 20.61 -2.03 -39.98
C SER A 169 19.09 -2.23 -40.07
N LEU A 170 18.64 -2.82 -41.18
CA LEU A 170 17.23 -3.03 -41.59
C LEU A 170 16.63 -4.30 -40.94
N THR A 171 15.36 -4.24 -40.56
CA THR A 171 14.59 -5.40 -40.06
C THR A 171 13.28 -5.54 -40.82
N GLU A 172 13.16 -6.56 -41.67
CA GLU A 172 11.89 -6.97 -42.30
C GLU A 172 11.14 -8.00 -41.44
N LEU A 173 9.87 -7.71 -41.15
CA LEU A 173 8.89 -8.58 -40.49
C LEU A 173 7.92 -9.17 -41.53
N THR A 174 7.90 -10.48 -41.72
CA THR A 174 6.87 -11.19 -42.52
C THR A 174 6.38 -12.44 -41.79
N SER A 175 5.08 -12.73 -41.90
CA SER A 175 4.46 -13.97 -41.37
C SER A 175 3.91 -14.84 -42.50
N PRO A 176 3.96 -16.17 -42.37
CA PRO A 176 2.89 -17.00 -42.90
C PRO A 176 2.21 -17.86 -41.83
N ALA A 177 0.93 -18.10 -42.08
CA ALA A 177 -0.05 -18.72 -41.20
C ALA A 177 -0.10 -20.27 -41.30
N GLN A 178 -0.64 -20.88 -40.23
CA GLN A 178 -1.29 -22.19 -40.11
C GLN A 178 -0.47 -23.49 -40.29
N SER A 179 -0.42 -24.32 -39.24
CA SER A 179 -1.00 -25.69 -39.24
C SER A 179 -0.78 -26.43 -37.91
N LEU A 180 -1.73 -27.33 -37.62
CA LEU A 180 -1.98 -28.08 -36.39
C LEU A 180 -1.14 -29.37 -36.25
N ALA A 181 -0.98 -29.78 -34.98
CA ALA A 181 -1.04 -31.15 -34.44
C ALA A 181 0.18 -32.12 -34.48
N ARG A 182 0.43 -32.70 -33.28
CA ARG A 182 1.14 -33.96 -32.92
C ARG A 182 2.66 -33.97 -33.24
N ILE A 183 3.56 -34.41 -32.37
CA ILE A 183 3.85 -35.82 -32.01
C ILE A 183 4.94 -35.79 -30.88
N TYR A 184 4.76 -36.50 -29.76
CA TYR A 184 5.86 -37.01 -28.89
C TYR A 184 6.66 -38.06 -29.68
N PRO A 185 8.01 -38.27 -29.57
CA PRO A 185 8.61 -38.72 -28.30
C PRO A 185 10.16 -38.54 -28.11
N ARG A 186 10.64 -39.10 -26.97
CA ARG A 186 11.99 -39.67 -26.64
C ARG A 186 13.15 -38.70 -26.32
N VAL A 187 13.64 -38.70 -25.07
CA VAL A 187 14.60 -39.66 -24.44
C VAL A 187 15.94 -39.71 -25.19
N ALA A 188 16.97 -39.11 -24.59
CA ALA A 188 18.37 -39.41 -24.88
C ALA A 188 19.16 -39.52 -23.57
N ARG A 189 19.82 -40.67 -23.43
CA ARG A 189 20.73 -41.09 -22.36
C ARG A 189 22.08 -40.39 -22.52
N SER A 190 22.76 -40.12 -21.41
CA SER A 190 24.22 -39.87 -21.40
C SER A 190 24.98 -41.21 -21.30
N PRO A 191 26.11 -41.39 -22.03
CA PRO A 191 26.90 -42.62 -22.03
C PRO A 191 27.93 -42.68 -20.88
N PRO A 192 28.57 -43.85 -20.63
CA PRO A 192 29.24 -44.15 -19.36
C PRO A 192 30.75 -43.85 -19.33
N GLY A 193 31.19 -43.42 -18.14
CA GLY A 193 32.38 -43.80 -17.36
C GLY A 193 33.77 -43.99 -17.99
N THR A 194 34.78 -43.41 -17.33
CA THR A 194 36.03 -44.10 -16.97
C THR A 194 36.62 -43.53 -15.66
N SER A 195 37.06 -44.45 -14.82
CA SER A 195 37.70 -44.32 -13.52
C SER A 195 39.21 -44.07 -13.60
N THR A 196 39.78 -43.37 -12.63
CA THR A 196 41.04 -43.75 -11.96
C THR A 196 41.06 -43.16 -10.55
N GLU A 197 41.40 -44.02 -9.58
CA GLU A 197 41.69 -43.73 -8.18
C GLU A 197 42.97 -42.90 -8.03
N ASP A 198 43.04 -42.11 -6.97
CA ASP A 198 44.27 -42.00 -6.16
C ASP A 198 43.93 -41.52 -4.74
N ASP A 199 44.39 -42.33 -3.79
CA ASP A 199 44.31 -42.21 -2.34
C ASP A 199 45.21 -41.09 -1.80
N ALA A 200 44.67 -40.24 -0.92
CA ALA A 200 45.48 -39.55 0.08
C ALA A 200 44.59 -39.20 1.29
N GLY A 201 44.81 -39.91 2.39
CA GLY A 201 44.08 -39.77 3.64
C GLY A 201 44.17 -38.36 4.22
N PHE A 202 43.01 -37.85 4.67
CA PHE A 202 42.94 -36.69 5.55
C PHE A 202 42.19 -37.09 6.81
N THR A 203 42.95 -37.24 7.89
CA THR A 203 42.46 -37.40 9.26
C THR A 203 41.59 -36.20 9.65
N ALA A 204 40.33 -36.46 10.01
CA ALA A 204 39.39 -35.43 10.46
C ALA A 204 39.86 -34.79 11.78
N PRO A 205 40.02 -33.46 11.87
CA PRO A 205 40.30 -32.80 13.13
C PRO A 205 39.01 -32.60 13.95
N ASN A 206 39.18 -32.73 15.26
CA ASN A 206 38.20 -32.57 16.33
C ASN A 206 37.12 -31.49 16.10
N PHE A 207 35.86 -31.86 16.36
CA PHE A 207 34.71 -30.97 16.45
C PHE A 207 34.99 -29.80 17.42
N ARG A 208 35.19 -28.60 16.88
CA ARG A 208 35.06 -27.34 17.61
C ARG A 208 33.63 -26.80 17.43
N SER A 209 33.09 -26.22 18.50
CA SER A 209 31.75 -25.63 18.60
C SER A 209 31.35 -24.84 17.35
N GLY A 210 30.48 -25.43 16.52
CA GLY A 210 30.02 -24.84 15.27
C GLY A 210 28.63 -24.22 15.39
N LYS A 211 28.44 -23.06 14.74
CA LYS A 211 27.12 -22.50 14.42
C LYS A 211 26.29 -23.54 13.64
N LEU A 212 24.96 -23.44 13.65
CA LEU A 212 24.06 -24.41 13.02
C LEU A 212 24.26 -24.61 11.50
N TRP A 213 24.93 -23.68 10.81
CA TRP A 213 25.36 -23.79 9.41
C TRP A 213 26.88 -23.90 9.22
N GLY A 214 27.63 -24.11 10.29
CA GLY A 214 29.10 -24.05 10.34
C GLY A 214 29.83 -25.13 9.52
N GLY A 215 29.14 -26.17 9.06
CA GLY A 215 29.76 -27.33 8.39
C GLY A 215 30.51 -27.04 7.08
N ARG A 216 30.42 -25.82 6.54
CA ARG A 216 31.02 -25.45 5.24
C ARG A 216 32.06 -24.33 5.31
N PHE A 217 32.26 -23.70 6.46
CA PHE A 217 33.13 -22.52 6.56
C PHE A 217 34.55 -22.89 6.98
N VAL A 218 35.54 -22.52 6.16
CA VAL A 218 36.98 -22.78 6.35
C VAL A 218 37.69 -21.68 7.16
N GLY A 219 37.02 -20.56 7.46
CA GLY A 219 37.56 -19.42 8.20
C GLY A 219 36.57 -18.80 9.18
N ALA A 220 37.03 -17.81 9.95
CA ALA A 220 36.18 -17.05 10.87
C ALA A 220 35.38 -15.97 10.11
N VAL A 221 34.13 -15.72 10.53
CA VAL A 221 33.32 -14.62 10.00
C VAL A 221 33.82 -13.30 10.57
N ASP A 222 33.80 -12.24 9.76
CA ASP A 222 34.16 -10.90 10.22
C ASP A 222 33.23 -10.43 11.36
N PRO A 223 33.76 -9.87 12.47
CA PRO A 223 32.94 -9.43 13.61
C PRO A 223 31.85 -8.39 13.25
N ILE A 224 32.06 -7.56 12.23
CA ILE A 224 31.07 -6.61 11.74
C ILE A 224 29.92 -7.37 11.09
N MET A 225 30.23 -8.37 10.26
CA MET A 225 29.22 -9.22 9.62
C MET A 225 28.44 -10.03 10.65
N GLU A 226 29.11 -10.57 11.68
CA GLU A 226 28.42 -11.27 12.77
C GLU A 226 27.41 -10.39 13.49
N ARG A 227 27.81 -9.16 13.84
CA ARG A 227 26.91 -8.19 14.49
C ARG A 227 25.77 -7.72 13.60
N PHE A 228 26.01 -7.54 12.30
CA PHE A 228 24.99 -7.13 11.34
C PHE A 228 23.96 -8.24 11.07
N ASN A 229 24.39 -9.50 11.14
CA ASN A 229 23.56 -10.66 10.86
C ASN A 229 22.79 -11.18 12.11
N ALA A 230 23.30 -10.90 13.31
CA ALA A 230 22.69 -11.33 14.56
C ALA A 230 21.34 -10.65 14.82
N SER A 231 20.34 -11.46 15.18
CA SER A 231 18.98 -11.00 15.49
C SER A 231 18.59 -11.16 16.96
N ILE A 232 19.42 -11.81 17.78
CA ILE A 232 19.15 -12.03 19.22
C ILE A 232 18.84 -10.77 20.02
N THR A 233 19.31 -9.60 19.55
CA THR A 233 19.06 -8.33 20.22
C THR A 233 17.57 -7.98 20.25
N TYR A 234 16.80 -8.40 19.25
CA TYR A 234 15.36 -8.12 19.12
C TYR A 234 14.50 -9.39 19.05
N ASP A 235 14.94 -10.46 18.37
CA ASP A 235 14.15 -11.69 18.20
C ASP A 235 14.02 -12.52 19.48
N ARG A 236 14.78 -12.18 20.53
CA ARG A 236 14.59 -12.75 21.87
C ARG A 236 13.15 -12.62 22.35
N GLN A 237 12.37 -11.65 21.85
CA GLN A 237 10.94 -11.51 22.16
C GLN A 237 10.10 -12.74 21.75
N LEU A 238 10.62 -13.58 20.85
CA LEU A 238 9.96 -14.80 20.38
C LEU A 238 10.25 -16.03 21.27
N TRP A 239 10.98 -15.89 22.38
CA TRP A 239 11.41 -17.04 23.19
C TRP A 239 10.26 -17.95 23.62
N GLU A 240 9.13 -17.35 24.04
CA GLU A 240 7.98 -18.09 24.57
C GLU A 240 7.33 -18.94 23.47
N VAL A 241 7.13 -18.34 22.30
CA VAL A 241 6.50 -18.98 21.14
C VAL A 241 7.43 -19.98 20.44
N ASP A 242 8.75 -19.74 20.44
CA ASP A 242 9.73 -20.71 19.93
C ASP A 242 9.77 -21.98 20.80
N VAL A 243 9.71 -21.82 22.14
CA VAL A 243 9.59 -22.95 23.06
C VAL A 243 8.25 -23.67 22.85
N GLN A 244 7.15 -22.94 22.72
CA GLN A 244 5.83 -23.51 22.44
C GLN A 244 5.82 -24.31 21.12
N GLY A 245 6.34 -23.73 20.05
CA GLY A 245 6.48 -24.35 18.73
C GLY A 245 7.35 -25.60 18.76
N SER A 246 8.44 -25.55 19.54
CA SER A 246 9.33 -26.69 19.75
C SER A 246 8.69 -27.83 20.52
N LYS A 247 7.85 -27.55 21.53
CA LYS A 247 7.07 -28.59 22.23
C LYS A 247 6.10 -29.30 21.29
N ALA A 248 5.38 -28.55 20.45
CA ALA A 248 4.48 -29.12 19.45
C ALA A 248 5.24 -29.96 18.42
N TYR A 249 6.40 -29.47 17.95
CA TYR A 249 7.22 -30.19 17.00
C TYR A 249 7.77 -31.50 17.58
N SER A 250 8.19 -31.52 18.85
CA SER A 250 8.61 -32.74 19.55
C SER A 250 7.52 -33.82 19.54
N ARG A 251 6.25 -33.46 19.78
CA ARG A 251 5.11 -34.38 19.66
C ARG A 251 4.88 -34.84 18.22
N GLY A 252 5.08 -33.95 17.25
CA GLY A 252 5.05 -34.30 15.82
C GLY A 252 6.09 -35.35 15.44
N LEU A 253 7.32 -35.22 15.95
CA LEU A 253 8.39 -36.18 15.72
C LEU A 253 8.12 -37.53 16.38
N GLU A 254 7.57 -37.55 17.60
CA GLU A 254 7.19 -38.79 18.29
C GLU A 254 6.12 -39.55 17.52
N LYS A 255 5.06 -38.87 17.08
CA LYS A 255 4.01 -39.49 16.24
C LYS A 255 4.56 -40.02 14.91
N ALA A 256 5.58 -39.38 14.35
CA ALA A 256 6.27 -39.82 13.13
C ALA A 256 7.27 -40.97 13.38
N GLY A 257 7.45 -41.42 14.63
CA GLY A 257 8.39 -42.48 14.98
C GLY A 257 9.87 -42.06 14.96
N LEU A 258 10.15 -40.76 15.00
CA LEU A 258 11.51 -40.19 14.97
C LEU A 258 12.08 -39.94 16.37
N LEU A 259 11.19 -39.90 17.37
CA LEU A 259 11.52 -39.88 18.79
C LEU A 259 10.79 -41.02 19.50
N THR A 260 11.43 -41.65 20.47
CA THR A 260 10.71 -42.48 21.44
C THR A 260 9.91 -41.59 22.40
N ARG A 261 8.91 -42.19 23.06
CA ARG A 261 8.11 -41.48 24.07
C ARG A 261 8.98 -40.87 25.18
N ALA A 262 9.98 -41.61 25.66
CA ALA A 262 10.90 -41.15 26.69
C ALA A 262 11.75 -39.96 26.22
N GLU A 263 12.24 -39.98 24.98
CA GLU A 263 13.01 -38.86 24.42
C GLU A 263 12.13 -37.62 24.23
N MET A 264 10.88 -37.79 23.78
CA MET A 264 9.92 -36.70 23.68
C MET A 264 9.65 -36.09 25.07
N ASP A 265 9.35 -36.90 26.08
CA ASP A 265 9.09 -36.41 27.44
C ASP A 265 10.32 -35.70 28.04
N GLN A 266 11.54 -36.19 27.75
CA GLN A 266 12.79 -35.53 28.14
C GLN A 266 12.97 -34.16 27.47
N ILE A 267 12.66 -34.05 26.17
CA ILE A 267 12.69 -32.78 25.44
C ILE A 267 11.65 -31.80 26.01
N LEU A 268 10.43 -32.26 26.26
CA LEU A 268 9.36 -31.42 26.82
C LEU A 268 9.75 -30.84 28.18
N GLN A 269 10.28 -31.67 29.09
CA GLN A 269 10.75 -31.23 30.40
C GLN A 269 11.92 -30.24 30.30
N GLY A 270 12.88 -30.50 29.41
CA GLY A 270 13.98 -29.57 29.15
C GLY A 270 13.48 -28.22 28.64
N LEU A 271 12.51 -28.22 27.72
CA LEU A 271 11.88 -27.00 27.19
C LEU A 271 11.06 -26.26 28.25
N ASP A 272 10.39 -26.96 29.18
CA ASP A 272 9.73 -26.33 30.34
C ASP A 272 10.75 -25.59 31.23
N GLN A 273 11.90 -26.20 31.49
CA GLN A 273 12.97 -25.56 32.26
C GLN A 273 13.57 -24.35 31.53
N VAL A 274 13.79 -24.42 30.21
CA VAL A 274 14.23 -23.27 29.40
C VAL A 274 13.23 -22.12 29.51
N ALA A 275 11.93 -22.40 29.40
CA ALA A 275 10.90 -21.37 29.56
C ALA A 275 10.89 -20.74 30.95
N GLU A 276 11.08 -21.54 32.00
CA GLU A 276 11.16 -21.05 33.38
C GLU A 276 12.37 -20.12 33.59
N GLU A 277 13.51 -20.44 32.99
CA GLU A 277 14.71 -19.60 33.03
C GLU A 277 14.49 -18.26 32.33
N TRP A 278 13.83 -18.25 31.17
CA TRP A 278 13.46 -17.01 30.49
C TRP A 278 12.48 -16.17 31.31
N ALA A 279 11.41 -16.79 31.82
CA ALA A 279 10.38 -16.10 32.59
C ALA A 279 10.92 -15.45 33.88
N ARG A 280 11.94 -16.05 34.51
CA ARG A 280 12.61 -15.50 35.71
C ARG A 280 13.77 -14.55 35.40
N GLY A 281 14.12 -14.35 34.13
CA GLY A 281 15.32 -13.58 33.75
C GLY A 281 16.64 -14.26 34.14
N ALA A 282 16.62 -15.57 34.40
CA ALA A 282 17.79 -16.37 34.75
C ALA A 282 18.55 -16.90 33.53
N PHE A 283 17.92 -16.88 32.35
CA PHE A 283 18.53 -17.31 31.08
C PHE A 283 19.76 -16.45 30.76
N LYS A 284 20.91 -17.10 30.55
CA LYS A 284 22.16 -16.42 30.20
C LYS A 284 22.39 -16.51 28.69
N LEU A 285 22.25 -15.37 28.01
CA LEU A 285 22.64 -15.22 26.62
C LEU A 285 24.15 -15.42 26.47
N HIS A 286 24.54 -16.22 25.48
CA HIS A 286 25.93 -16.44 25.14
C HIS A 286 26.31 -15.56 23.93
N PRO A 287 27.56 -15.04 23.82
CA PRO A 287 27.99 -14.26 22.66
C PRO A 287 27.91 -15.02 21.32
N SER A 288 27.86 -16.35 21.36
CA SER A 288 27.68 -17.19 20.16
C SER A 288 26.21 -17.40 19.78
N ASP A 289 25.26 -16.94 20.59
CA ASP A 289 23.83 -17.05 20.29
C ASP A 289 23.49 -15.98 19.24
N GLU A 290 23.29 -16.42 18.00
CA GLU A 290 22.99 -15.51 16.89
C GLU A 290 21.56 -14.98 16.91
N ASP A 291 20.64 -15.90 17.20
CA ASP A 291 19.19 -15.72 17.20
C ASP A 291 18.59 -16.47 18.40
N ILE A 292 17.29 -16.29 18.63
CA ILE A 292 16.59 -16.96 19.72
C ILE A 292 16.58 -18.49 19.56
N HIS A 293 16.57 -19.01 18.33
CA HIS A 293 16.49 -20.45 18.04
C HIS A 293 17.76 -21.19 18.46
N THR A 294 18.91 -20.82 17.87
CA THR A 294 20.09 -20.35 18.62
C THR A 294 20.20 -20.72 20.10
N ALA A 295 19.86 -19.70 20.89
CA ALA A 295 19.95 -19.69 22.34
C ALA A 295 19.13 -20.83 22.96
N ASN A 296 17.89 -21.03 22.54
CA ASN A 296 17.00 -22.04 23.11
C ASN A 296 17.51 -23.46 22.86
N GLU A 297 18.00 -23.76 21.66
CA GLU A 297 18.56 -25.07 21.34
C GLU A 297 19.89 -25.35 22.05
N ARG A 298 20.77 -24.33 22.16
CA ARG A 298 21.99 -24.44 22.98
C ARG A 298 21.61 -24.78 24.41
N ARG A 299 20.69 -24.01 25.01
CA ARG A 299 20.32 -24.20 26.40
C ARG A 299 19.65 -25.56 26.62
N LEU A 300 18.78 -25.98 25.71
CA LEU A 300 18.18 -27.31 25.76
C LEU A 300 19.27 -28.39 25.74
N LYS A 301 20.26 -28.28 24.86
CA LYS A 301 21.39 -29.22 24.80
C LYS A 301 22.20 -29.27 26.09
N GLU A 302 22.42 -28.13 26.75
CA GLU A 302 23.08 -28.10 28.06
C GLU A 302 22.29 -28.82 29.16
N LEU A 303 20.96 -28.87 29.05
CA LEU A 303 20.08 -29.52 30.03
C LEU A 303 19.91 -31.02 29.79
N ILE A 304 19.76 -31.45 28.54
CA ILE A 304 19.38 -32.84 28.21
C ILE A 304 20.38 -33.60 27.33
N GLY A 305 21.49 -32.98 26.96
CA GLY A 305 22.54 -33.60 26.14
C GLY A 305 22.12 -33.83 24.69
N ASP A 306 22.60 -34.94 24.10
CA ASP A 306 22.51 -35.19 22.65
C ASP A 306 21.09 -35.40 22.13
N VAL A 307 20.15 -35.79 23.00
CA VAL A 307 18.72 -35.93 22.64
C VAL A 307 18.15 -34.61 22.11
N ALA A 308 18.64 -33.47 22.60
CA ALA A 308 18.26 -32.14 22.09
C ALA A 308 18.53 -31.98 20.59
N GLY A 309 19.59 -32.60 20.07
CA GLY A 309 19.96 -32.54 18.65
C GLY A 309 18.93 -33.19 17.72
N LYS A 310 18.07 -34.08 18.25
CA LYS A 310 16.99 -34.71 17.47
C LYS A 310 15.78 -33.80 17.26
N LEU A 311 15.62 -32.74 18.06
CA LEU A 311 14.47 -31.84 17.96
C LEU A 311 14.42 -31.10 16.61
N HIS A 312 15.57 -30.85 15.98
CA HIS A 312 15.62 -30.17 14.68
C HIS A 312 15.48 -31.12 13.47
N THR A 313 15.26 -32.42 13.69
CA THR A 313 15.12 -33.41 12.61
C THR A 313 13.92 -33.07 11.71
N GLY A 314 14.16 -32.83 10.40
CA GLY A 314 13.12 -32.37 9.46
C GLY A 314 12.65 -30.91 9.66
N ARG A 315 13.21 -30.23 10.67
CA ARG A 315 13.17 -28.80 11.01
C ARG A 315 13.77 -27.92 9.91
N SER A 316 13.26 -26.73 9.61
CA SER A 316 14.10 -25.64 9.11
C SER A 316 13.92 -24.39 9.96
N ARG A 317 14.86 -23.45 9.86
CA ARG A 317 14.71 -22.11 10.45
C ARG A 317 13.67 -21.31 9.68
N ASN A 318 13.51 -21.59 8.38
CA ASN A 318 12.60 -20.87 7.50
C ASN A 318 11.13 -21.08 7.91
N ASP A 319 10.71 -22.30 8.21
CA ASP A 319 9.33 -22.56 8.66
C ASP A 319 9.15 -22.35 10.18
N GLN A 320 10.22 -22.54 10.98
CA GLN A 320 10.22 -22.24 12.41
C GLN A 320 9.99 -20.74 12.67
N VAL A 321 10.79 -19.85 12.09
CA VAL A 321 10.71 -18.41 12.37
C VAL A 321 9.36 -17.81 11.97
N VAL A 322 8.75 -18.29 10.88
CA VAL A 322 7.42 -17.82 10.45
C VAL A 322 6.33 -18.37 11.37
N THR A 323 6.50 -19.58 11.90
CA THR A 323 5.59 -20.13 12.93
C THR A 323 5.62 -19.27 14.18
N ASP A 324 6.81 -18.93 14.65
CA ASP A 324 7.01 -18.14 15.86
C ASP A 324 6.47 -16.72 15.68
N LEU A 325 6.76 -16.07 14.55
CA LEU A 325 6.24 -14.74 14.27
C LEU A 325 4.71 -14.73 14.18
N ARG A 326 4.08 -15.73 13.53
CA ARG A 326 2.61 -15.83 13.46
C ARG A 326 1.97 -16.11 14.81
N LEU A 327 2.58 -16.97 15.64
CA LEU A 327 2.15 -17.21 17.02
C LEU A 327 2.21 -15.93 17.87
N TRP A 328 3.33 -15.23 17.80
CA TRP A 328 3.55 -13.98 18.53
C TRP A 328 2.57 -12.89 18.08
N MET A 329 2.37 -12.75 16.76
CA MET A 329 1.42 -11.77 16.22
C MET A 329 -0.03 -12.11 16.57
N ARG A 330 -0.40 -13.39 16.63
CA ARG A 330 -1.74 -13.81 17.06
C ARG A 330 -2.04 -13.33 18.49
N GLN A 331 -1.09 -13.49 19.41
CA GLN A 331 -1.22 -13.00 20.78
C GLN A 331 -1.23 -11.47 20.83
N SER A 332 -0.28 -10.81 20.17
CA SER A 332 -0.16 -9.35 20.15
C SER A 332 -1.39 -8.66 19.55
N CYS A 333 -1.93 -9.18 18.44
CA CYS A 333 -3.16 -8.67 17.84
C CYS A 333 -4.37 -8.84 18.77
N THR A 334 -4.39 -9.88 19.60
CA THR A 334 -5.48 -10.09 20.58
C THR A 334 -5.45 -9.01 21.65
N THR A 335 -4.26 -8.69 22.18
CA THR A 335 -4.08 -7.58 23.12
C THR A 335 -4.48 -6.24 22.48
N LEU A 336 -4.01 -5.96 21.26
CA LEU A 336 -4.34 -4.73 20.54
C LEU A 336 -5.84 -4.60 20.27
N ALA A 337 -6.53 -5.70 19.94
CA ALA A 337 -7.98 -5.71 19.78
C ALA A 337 -8.69 -5.32 21.10
N GLY A 338 -8.22 -5.84 22.24
CA GLY A 338 -8.71 -5.46 23.56
C GLY A 338 -8.56 -3.97 23.84
N LEU A 339 -7.34 -3.44 23.67
CA LEU A 339 -7.05 -2.02 23.88
C LEU A 339 -7.87 -1.09 22.96
N LEU A 340 -8.07 -1.50 21.71
CA LEU A 340 -8.90 -0.75 20.77
C LEU A 340 -10.38 -0.75 21.19
N TRP A 341 -10.88 -1.88 21.69
CA TRP A 341 -12.25 -1.96 22.21
C TRP A 341 -12.44 -1.13 23.49
N GLU A 342 -11.44 -1.07 24.36
CA GLU A 342 -11.46 -0.19 25.53
C GLU A 342 -11.58 1.29 25.13
N LEU A 343 -10.80 1.73 24.14
CA LEU A 343 -10.90 3.08 23.59
C LEU A 343 -12.30 3.36 23.03
N ILE A 344 -12.82 2.45 22.19
CA ILE A 344 -14.16 2.60 21.58
C ILE A 344 -15.24 2.70 22.66
N ARG A 345 -15.19 1.85 23.69
CA ARG A 345 -16.15 1.89 24.81
C ARG A 345 -16.06 3.22 25.57
N ALA A 346 -14.86 3.65 25.95
CA ALA A 346 -14.67 4.92 26.64
C ALA A 346 -15.23 6.11 25.84
N MET A 347 -15.07 6.10 24.51
CA MET A 347 -15.66 7.11 23.63
C MET A 347 -17.19 7.05 23.59
N VAL A 348 -17.78 5.86 23.46
CA VAL A 348 -19.23 5.67 23.42
C VAL A 348 -19.89 6.05 24.75
N ASP A 349 -19.34 5.59 25.87
CA ASP A 349 -19.85 5.89 27.21
C ASP A 349 -19.84 7.40 27.47
N ARG A 350 -18.75 8.07 27.07
CA ARG A 350 -18.63 9.53 27.17
C ARG A 350 -19.60 10.25 26.25
N ALA A 351 -19.77 9.76 25.02
CA ALA A 351 -20.75 10.31 24.10
C ALA A 351 -22.18 10.20 24.64
N GLU A 352 -22.53 9.11 25.33
CA GLU A 352 -23.83 8.94 25.97
C GLU A 352 -24.04 9.94 27.14
N ALA A 353 -23.04 10.10 27.99
CA ALA A 353 -23.08 11.02 29.13
C ALA A 353 -23.14 12.49 28.71
N GLU A 354 -22.55 12.85 27.57
CA GLU A 354 -22.42 14.23 27.10
C GLU A 354 -23.33 14.55 25.90
N ARG A 355 -24.41 13.78 25.69
CA ARG A 355 -25.31 13.90 24.52
C ARG A 355 -25.86 15.29 24.24
N ASP A 356 -26.16 16.06 25.28
CA ASP A 356 -26.83 17.35 25.17
C ASP A 356 -25.90 18.55 25.01
N VAL A 357 -24.59 18.30 24.95
CA VAL A 357 -23.62 19.36 24.69
C VAL A 357 -23.62 19.70 23.20
N LEU A 358 -23.83 20.98 22.88
CA LEU A 358 -23.74 21.52 21.53
C LEU A 358 -22.44 22.30 21.35
N PHE A 359 -21.85 22.18 20.17
CA PHE A 359 -20.69 22.96 19.74
C PHE A 359 -20.73 23.15 18.21
N PRO A 360 -19.96 24.08 17.63
CA PRO A 360 -19.97 24.28 16.19
C PRO A 360 -19.35 23.08 15.45
N GLY A 361 -20.03 22.60 14.41
CA GLY A 361 -19.45 21.67 13.44
C GLY A 361 -18.61 22.43 12.40
N TYR A 362 -17.56 21.79 11.90
CA TYR A 362 -16.58 22.43 11.02
C TYR A 362 -16.48 21.76 9.65
N THR A 363 -16.41 22.59 8.61
CA THR A 363 -16.00 22.20 7.26
C THR A 363 -14.98 23.22 6.76
N HIS A 364 -13.81 22.80 6.27
CA HIS A 364 -12.68 23.70 5.97
C HIS A 364 -12.27 24.57 7.17
N LEU A 365 -12.44 24.05 8.39
CA LEU A 365 -12.24 24.77 9.65
C LEU A 365 -13.08 26.07 9.80
N GLN A 366 -14.09 26.24 8.95
CA GLN A 366 -15.12 27.24 9.09
C GLN A 366 -16.32 26.65 9.84
N ARG A 367 -16.94 27.46 10.70
CA ARG A 367 -18.15 27.07 11.43
C ARG A 367 -19.29 26.86 10.43
N ALA A 368 -19.88 25.68 10.42
CA ALA A 368 -20.89 25.27 9.46
C ALA A 368 -22.30 25.30 10.08
N GLN A 369 -22.56 24.37 11.00
CA GLN A 369 -23.84 24.26 11.72
C GLN A 369 -23.59 23.78 13.16
N PRO A 370 -24.49 24.08 14.11
CA PRO A 370 -24.41 23.48 15.44
C PRO A 370 -24.54 21.96 15.35
N ILE A 371 -23.66 21.23 16.03
CA ILE A 371 -23.74 19.77 16.16
C ILE A 371 -23.64 19.37 17.63
N ARG A 372 -24.02 18.13 17.93
CA ARG A 372 -23.78 17.56 19.26
C ARG A 372 -22.30 17.18 19.39
N TRP A 373 -21.69 17.50 20.52
CA TRP A 373 -20.33 17.07 20.86
C TRP A 373 -20.22 15.54 20.85
N SER A 374 -21.23 14.84 21.37
CA SER A 374 -21.34 13.39 21.28
C SER A 374 -21.30 12.86 19.85
N HIS A 375 -21.82 13.62 18.87
CA HIS A 375 -21.76 13.25 17.46
C HIS A 375 -20.34 13.34 16.91
N TRP A 376 -19.54 14.32 17.36
CA TRP A 376 -18.10 14.37 17.04
C TRP A 376 -17.36 13.18 17.64
N ILE A 377 -17.60 12.83 18.91
CA ILE A 377 -16.97 11.65 19.54
C ILE A 377 -17.31 10.38 18.74
N LEU A 378 -18.60 10.15 18.47
CA LEU A 378 -19.06 8.96 17.75
C LEU A 378 -18.51 8.89 16.32
N SER A 379 -18.23 10.03 15.68
CA SER A 379 -17.63 10.04 14.33
C SER A 379 -16.26 9.34 14.31
N HIS A 380 -15.46 9.53 15.36
CA HIS A 380 -14.16 8.88 15.51
C HIS A 380 -14.30 7.43 16.01
N ALA A 381 -15.23 7.17 16.94
CA ALA A 381 -15.50 5.80 17.41
C ALA A 381 -15.93 4.87 16.24
N VAL A 382 -16.77 5.35 15.33
CA VAL A 382 -17.20 4.60 14.13
C VAL A 382 -16.06 4.36 13.14
N ALA A 383 -15.03 5.22 13.10
CA ALA A 383 -13.83 4.93 12.33
C ALA A 383 -13.03 3.77 12.95
N LEU A 384 -12.86 3.82 14.28
CA LEU A 384 -12.13 2.80 15.03
C LEU A 384 -12.83 1.44 15.05
N THR A 385 -14.17 1.38 14.97
CA THR A 385 -14.87 0.08 14.81
C THR A 385 -14.53 -0.58 13.49
N ARG A 386 -14.30 0.18 12.41
CA ARG A 386 -13.81 -0.37 11.13
C ARG A 386 -12.37 -0.85 11.26
N ASP A 387 -11.54 -0.20 12.07
CA ASP A 387 -10.18 -0.68 12.33
C ASP A 387 -10.19 -1.94 13.18
N SER A 388 -11.13 -2.07 14.12
CA SER A 388 -11.34 -3.31 14.86
C SER A 388 -11.78 -4.45 13.94
N GLU A 389 -12.69 -4.19 13.00
CA GLU A 389 -13.12 -5.17 12.00
C GLU A 389 -11.94 -5.65 11.15
N ARG A 390 -11.13 -4.73 10.62
CA ARG A 390 -9.92 -5.08 9.86
C ARG A 390 -8.92 -5.90 10.66
N LEU A 391 -8.71 -5.58 11.94
CA LEU A 391 -7.79 -6.36 12.78
C LEU A 391 -8.25 -7.82 12.91
N LEU A 392 -9.55 -8.04 13.10
CA LEU A 392 -10.11 -9.39 13.18
C LEU A 392 -9.93 -10.17 11.86
N GLU A 393 -10.06 -9.50 10.72
CA GLU A 393 -9.81 -10.10 9.41
C GLU A 393 -8.33 -10.47 9.24
N VAL A 394 -7.41 -9.59 9.64
CA VAL A 394 -5.96 -9.85 9.60
C VAL A 394 -5.59 -11.01 10.52
N GLN A 395 -6.17 -11.08 11.73
CA GLN A 395 -5.96 -12.19 12.66
C GLN A 395 -6.35 -13.54 12.06
N ASN A 396 -7.42 -13.60 11.28
CA ASN A 396 -7.82 -14.83 10.59
C ASN A 396 -6.75 -15.33 9.61
N ARG A 397 -6.08 -14.41 8.89
CA ARG A 397 -5.01 -14.75 7.93
C ARG A 397 -3.67 -14.99 8.61
N ILE A 398 -3.40 -14.37 9.76
CA ILE A 398 -2.26 -14.73 10.64
C ILE A 398 -2.41 -16.16 11.17
N ASN A 399 -3.63 -16.61 11.48
CA ASN A 399 -3.88 -17.89 12.12
C ASN A 399 -3.87 -19.10 11.16
N VAL A 400 -2.86 -19.19 10.31
CA VAL A 400 -2.55 -20.34 9.42
C VAL A 400 -1.15 -20.86 9.74
N LEU A 401 -1.01 -22.16 10.03
CA LEU A 401 0.25 -22.78 10.48
C LEU A 401 1.22 -23.00 9.30
N PRO A 402 2.46 -22.49 9.36
CA PRO A 402 3.50 -22.77 8.36
C PRO A 402 4.45 -23.92 8.75
N LEU A 403 4.51 -24.32 10.03
CA LEU A 403 5.37 -25.40 10.51
C LEU A 403 5.15 -26.72 9.77
N GLY A 404 6.24 -27.40 9.40
CA GLY A 404 6.23 -28.60 8.55
C GLY A 404 6.43 -28.30 7.07
N SER A 405 6.73 -27.04 6.72
CA SER A 405 7.11 -26.63 5.36
C SER A 405 8.60 -26.84 5.08
N GLY A 406 9.39 -27.15 6.12
CA GLY A 406 10.84 -27.33 6.00
C GLY A 406 11.50 -26.07 5.47
N ALA A 407 12.61 -26.24 4.73
CA ALA A 407 13.33 -25.10 4.18
C ALA A 407 12.63 -24.46 2.96
N ILE A 408 11.92 -25.27 2.18
CA ILE A 408 11.31 -24.87 0.90
C ILE A 408 10.31 -25.90 0.36
N ALA A 409 10.61 -27.20 0.45
CA ALA A 409 9.90 -28.27 -0.28
C ALA A 409 9.00 -29.16 0.60
N GLY A 410 8.69 -28.74 1.81
CA GLY A 410 7.95 -29.54 2.80
C GLY A 410 8.84 -30.35 3.72
N ASN A 411 8.23 -30.97 4.72
CA ASN A 411 8.91 -31.90 5.63
C ASN A 411 9.13 -33.27 4.94
N PRO A 412 10.37 -33.77 4.85
CA PRO A 412 10.66 -35.00 4.13
C PRO A 412 10.39 -36.28 4.94
N LEU A 413 10.01 -36.17 6.20
CA LEU A 413 9.92 -37.28 7.15
C LEU A 413 8.49 -37.60 7.58
N GLY A 414 7.48 -37.07 6.87
CA GLY A 414 6.09 -37.41 7.09
C GLY A 414 5.51 -36.92 8.42
N VAL A 415 6.05 -35.86 9.01
CA VAL A 415 5.46 -35.23 10.20
C VAL A 415 4.04 -34.74 9.88
N ASP A 416 3.07 -35.12 10.71
CA ASP A 416 1.66 -34.77 10.53
C ASP A 416 1.42 -33.27 10.84
N ARG A 417 1.22 -32.48 9.78
CA ARG A 417 0.96 -31.03 9.92
C ARG A 417 -0.38 -30.72 10.57
N GLU A 418 -1.36 -31.63 10.49
CA GLU A 418 -2.67 -31.42 11.08
C GLU A 418 -2.64 -31.64 12.60
N LEU A 419 -1.80 -32.58 13.06
CA LEU A 419 -1.43 -32.66 14.48
C LEU A 419 -0.79 -31.34 14.94
N LEU A 420 0.24 -30.86 14.24
CA LEU A 420 0.94 -29.62 14.62
C LEU A 420 -0.01 -28.43 14.67
N ARG A 421 -0.96 -28.36 13.73
CA ARG A 421 -1.99 -27.31 13.68
C ARG A 421 -2.87 -27.36 14.93
N ALA A 422 -3.33 -28.55 15.32
CA ALA A 422 -4.13 -28.74 16.51
C ALA A 422 -3.35 -28.39 17.78
N GLU A 423 -2.12 -28.87 17.93
CA GLU A 423 -1.24 -28.59 19.08
C GLU A 423 -1.01 -27.09 19.31
N LEU A 424 -0.79 -26.33 18.22
CA LEU A 424 -0.54 -24.89 18.27
C LEU A 424 -1.82 -24.04 18.12
N ASN A 425 -2.99 -24.68 18.08
CA ASN A 425 -4.31 -24.05 17.94
C ASN A 425 -4.43 -23.11 16.74
N PHE A 426 -3.79 -23.45 15.62
CA PHE A 426 -3.97 -22.73 14.36
C PHE A 426 -5.29 -23.12 13.70
N ARG A 427 -5.89 -22.24 12.89
CA ARG A 427 -7.17 -22.53 12.23
C ARG A 427 -7.00 -23.48 11.03
N ALA A 428 -5.90 -23.36 10.31
CA ALA A 428 -5.61 -24.15 9.12
C ALA A 428 -4.09 -24.34 8.95
N ILE A 429 -3.68 -25.19 8.02
CA ILE A 429 -2.28 -25.31 7.56
C ILE A 429 -2.08 -24.53 6.27
N THR A 430 -0.85 -24.06 6.02
CA THR A 430 -0.47 -23.46 4.74
C THR A 430 -0.56 -24.48 3.60
N LEU A 431 -0.98 -24.03 2.42
CA LEU A 431 -1.23 -24.89 1.26
C LEU A 431 0.04 -25.26 0.48
N ASN A 432 1.05 -24.38 0.51
CA ASN A 432 2.29 -24.53 -0.26
C ASN A 432 3.49 -24.17 0.62
N SER A 433 4.54 -25.01 0.58
CA SER A 433 5.72 -24.83 1.43
C SER A 433 6.64 -23.70 0.98
N MET A 434 6.72 -23.42 -0.32
CA MET A 434 7.49 -22.30 -0.83
C MET A 434 6.86 -21.00 -0.34
N ASP A 435 5.56 -20.85 -0.58
CA ASP A 435 4.76 -19.72 -0.10
C ASP A 435 4.91 -19.53 1.42
N ALA A 436 4.67 -20.58 2.21
CA ALA A 436 4.71 -20.55 3.67
C ALA A 436 6.04 -20.08 4.28
N THR A 437 7.14 -20.23 3.53
CA THR A 437 8.49 -19.83 3.99
C THR A 437 8.92 -18.47 3.43
N SER A 438 8.34 -18.02 2.31
CA SER A 438 8.69 -16.76 1.65
C SER A 438 7.74 -15.60 1.96
N GLU A 439 6.44 -15.85 2.12
CA GLU A 439 5.45 -14.77 2.23
C GLU A 439 5.53 -14.03 3.57
N ARG A 440 5.23 -12.74 3.54
CA ARG A 440 5.10 -11.86 4.71
C ARG A 440 3.88 -10.95 4.59
N ASP A 441 2.86 -11.42 3.88
CA ASP A 441 1.62 -10.66 3.63
C ASP A 441 0.93 -10.33 4.94
N PHE A 442 0.90 -11.28 5.87
CA PHE A 442 0.33 -11.09 7.20
C PHE A 442 1.02 -9.98 8.01
N VAL A 443 2.32 -9.74 7.76
CA VAL A 443 3.06 -8.62 8.36
C VAL A 443 2.66 -7.30 7.70
N VAL A 444 2.66 -7.25 6.37
CA VAL A 444 2.29 -6.05 5.62
C VAL A 444 0.85 -5.62 5.92
N GLU A 445 -0.09 -6.57 5.96
CA GLU A 445 -1.48 -6.29 6.31
C GLU A 445 -1.63 -5.72 7.73
N PHE A 446 -0.88 -6.25 8.70
CA PHE A 446 -0.84 -5.72 10.06
C PHE A 446 -0.27 -4.28 10.09
N LEU A 447 0.85 -4.04 9.40
CA LEU A 447 1.47 -2.71 9.34
C LEU A 447 0.54 -1.69 8.64
N PHE A 448 -0.18 -2.11 7.61
CA PHE A 448 -1.17 -1.27 6.93
C PHE A 448 -2.36 -0.97 7.84
N TRP A 449 -2.90 -1.99 8.53
CA TRP A 449 -3.94 -1.81 9.55
C TRP A 449 -3.52 -0.77 10.60
N ALA A 450 -2.32 -0.92 11.16
CA ALA A 450 -1.78 -0.02 12.16
C ALA A 450 -1.64 1.42 11.60
N SER A 451 -1.17 1.55 10.36
CA SER A 451 -1.02 2.83 9.65
C SER A 451 -2.36 3.54 9.46
N LEU A 452 -3.41 2.81 9.11
CA LEU A 452 -4.75 3.39 8.93
C LEU A 452 -5.37 3.76 10.29
N CYS A 453 -5.23 2.91 11.29
CA CYS A 453 -5.72 3.16 12.64
C CYS A 453 -5.09 4.42 13.24
N VAL A 454 -3.76 4.57 13.17
CA VAL A 454 -3.08 5.77 13.67
C VAL A 454 -3.39 7.01 12.82
N THR A 455 -3.82 6.86 11.56
CA THR A 455 -4.34 7.98 10.75
C THR A 455 -5.69 8.48 11.27
N HIS A 456 -6.57 7.61 11.76
CA HIS A 456 -7.79 8.05 12.43
C HIS A 456 -7.48 8.72 13.77
N LEU A 457 -6.54 8.17 14.55
CA LEU A 457 -6.12 8.76 15.82
C LEU A 457 -5.40 10.10 15.63
N SER A 458 -4.63 10.28 14.55
CA SER A 458 -3.98 11.56 14.25
C SER A 458 -5.01 12.65 13.92
N ARG A 459 -6.12 12.31 13.25
CA ARG A 459 -7.23 13.22 13.01
C ARG A 459 -7.93 13.64 14.31
N MET A 460 -8.20 12.68 15.20
CA MET A 460 -8.76 12.99 16.53
C MET A 460 -7.81 13.87 17.35
N ALA A 461 -6.50 13.58 17.29
CA ALA A 461 -5.49 14.39 17.95
C ALA A 461 -5.46 15.83 17.41
N GLU A 462 -5.54 16.01 16.09
CA GLU A 462 -5.62 17.34 15.46
C GLU A 462 -6.81 18.15 16.00
N ASP A 463 -8.00 17.55 15.99
CA ASP A 463 -9.23 18.19 16.49
C ASP A 463 -9.06 18.61 17.96
N LEU A 464 -8.59 17.71 18.82
CA LEU A 464 -8.43 17.98 20.25
C LEU A 464 -7.32 18.98 20.57
N ILE A 465 -6.22 18.98 19.80
CA ILE A 465 -5.17 20.00 19.90
C ILE A 465 -5.76 21.38 19.58
N LEU A 466 -6.52 21.47 18.48
CA LEU A 466 -7.14 22.73 18.07
C LEU A 466 -8.21 23.20 19.07
N TYR A 467 -9.03 22.28 19.56
CA TYR A 467 -10.07 22.58 20.54
C TYR A 467 -9.49 23.00 21.90
N GLY A 468 -8.25 22.61 22.20
CA GLY A 468 -7.54 22.97 23.43
C GLY A 468 -6.80 24.31 23.37
N THR A 469 -6.75 24.98 22.22
CA THR A 469 -6.09 26.30 22.14
C THR A 469 -6.89 27.39 22.86
N LYS A 470 -6.28 28.56 23.09
CA LYS A 470 -6.98 29.68 23.72
C LYS A 470 -8.06 30.29 22.82
N GLU A 471 -7.88 30.19 21.51
CA GLU A 471 -8.79 30.72 20.48
C GLU A 471 -10.10 29.94 20.43
N PHE A 472 -10.05 28.62 20.63
CA PHE A 472 -11.24 27.76 20.70
C PHE A 472 -11.71 27.61 22.15
N GLY A 473 -10.83 27.13 23.03
CA GLY A 473 -11.11 26.94 24.44
C GLY A 473 -12.26 25.97 24.70
N PHE A 474 -12.46 24.96 23.85
CA PHE A 474 -13.56 24.02 23.99
C PHE A 474 -13.23 22.87 24.95
N VAL A 475 -11.97 22.43 24.96
CA VAL A 475 -11.53 21.31 25.80
C VAL A 475 -10.31 21.69 26.62
N GLN A 476 -10.10 20.95 27.70
CA GLN A 476 -8.90 21.01 28.51
C GLN A 476 -8.47 19.60 28.88
N LEU A 477 -7.22 19.26 28.54
CA LEU A 477 -6.62 17.99 28.93
C LEU A 477 -6.31 17.98 30.44
N SER A 478 -6.38 16.79 31.03
CA SER A 478 -5.95 16.55 32.40
C SER A 478 -4.43 16.66 32.53
N ASP A 479 -3.94 16.89 33.75
CA ASP A 479 -2.50 17.03 34.01
C ASP A 479 -1.72 15.75 33.71
N ALA A 480 -2.36 14.58 33.81
CA ALA A 480 -1.74 13.30 33.49
C ALA A 480 -1.38 13.14 32.01
N TYR A 481 -2.04 13.88 31.12
CA TYR A 481 -1.87 13.78 29.66
C TYR A 481 -1.48 15.12 29.02
N SER A 482 -1.07 16.10 29.82
CA SER A 482 -0.55 17.38 29.34
C SER A 482 0.71 17.76 30.09
N THR A 483 1.55 18.62 29.51
CA THR A 483 2.69 19.20 30.22
C THR A 483 2.47 20.68 30.44
N GLY A 484 2.94 21.18 31.59
CA GLY A 484 2.94 22.60 31.91
C GLY A 484 4.28 23.25 31.61
N SER A 485 4.29 24.56 31.43
CA SER A 485 5.53 25.35 31.48
C SER A 485 5.78 25.82 32.90
N SER A 486 7.00 25.64 33.41
CA SER A 486 7.41 26.18 34.72
C SER A 486 7.31 27.70 34.82
N LEU A 487 7.34 28.42 33.69
CA LEU A 487 7.23 29.87 33.61
C LEU A 487 5.80 30.38 33.37
N MET A 488 4.90 29.54 32.85
CA MET A 488 3.56 29.94 32.42
C MET A 488 2.51 28.92 32.88
N PRO A 489 1.97 29.07 34.11
CA PRO A 489 1.04 28.12 34.72
C PRO A 489 -0.26 27.90 33.91
N GLN A 490 -0.67 28.89 33.12
CA GLN A 490 -1.86 28.84 32.27
C GLN A 490 -1.67 28.06 30.96
N LYS A 491 -0.42 27.71 30.61
CA LYS A 491 -0.06 27.02 29.36
C LYS A 491 0.01 25.52 29.61
N LYS A 492 -1.01 24.80 29.17
CA LYS A 492 -1.02 23.33 29.07
C LYS A 492 -0.78 22.91 27.64
N ASN A 493 0.30 22.17 27.41
CA ASN A 493 0.66 21.66 26.09
C ASN A 493 0.01 20.28 25.88
N PRO A 494 -0.58 20.01 24.71
CA PRO A 494 -1.23 18.75 24.39
C PRO A 494 -0.22 17.66 23.94
N ASP A 495 0.88 17.48 24.68
CA ASP A 495 2.00 16.60 24.30
C ASP A 495 1.57 15.17 23.98
N SER A 496 0.61 14.62 24.73
CA SER A 496 0.05 13.29 24.47
C SER A 496 -0.55 13.18 23.06
N LEU A 497 -1.33 14.19 22.65
CA LEU A 497 -1.98 14.23 21.34
C LEU A 497 -0.96 14.50 20.23
N GLU A 498 0.01 15.38 20.46
CA GLU A 498 1.09 15.64 19.51
C GLU A 498 1.94 14.39 19.27
N LEU A 499 2.23 13.64 20.34
CA LEU A 499 2.93 12.36 20.25
C LEU A 499 2.10 11.34 19.47
N ILE A 500 0.80 11.18 19.74
CA ILE A 500 -0.09 10.31 18.95
C ILE A 500 -0.02 10.67 17.46
N ARG A 501 -0.18 11.95 17.13
CA ARG A 501 -0.11 12.43 15.74
C ARG A 501 1.25 12.15 15.10
N SER A 502 2.35 12.34 15.83
CA SER A 502 3.71 12.08 15.33
C SER A 502 3.98 10.59 15.02
N LYS A 503 3.37 9.68 15.80
CA LYS A 503 3.58 8.23 15.63
C LYS A 503 2.97 7.71 14.33
N ALA A 504 2.04 8.44 13.71
CA ALA A 504 1.50 8.10 12.40
C ALA A 504 2.58 7.96 11.32
N GLY A 505 3.54 8.90 11.27
CA GLY A 505 4.65 8.84 10.32
C GLY A 505 5.59 7.66 10.57
N ARG A 506 5.83 7.31 11.84
CA ARG A 506 6.70 6.20 12.23
C ARG A 506 6.11 4.84 11.84
N VAL A 507 4.83 4.63 12.12
CA VAL A 507 4.11 3.40 11.75
C VAL A 507 4.00 3.25 10.24
N PHE A 508 3.61 4.31 9.53
CA PHE A 508 3.54 4.28 8.07
C PHE A 508 4.92 4.03 7.43
N GLY A 509 5.98 4.63 7.98
CA GLY A 509 7.36 4.41 7.53
C GLY A 509 7.77 2.93 7.59
N ARG A 510 7.38 2.20 8.65
CA ARG A 510 7.62 0.75 8.73
C ARG A 510 6.85 -0.04 7.68
N CYS A 511 5.59 0.30 7.44
CA CYS A 511 4.79 -0.31 6.38
C CYS A 511 5.43 -0.11 4.99
N ALA A 512 5.83 1.13 4.68
CA ALA A 512 6.47 1.46 3.41
C ALA A 512 7.83 0.77 3.26
N GLY A 513 8.62 0.74 4.33
CA GLY A 513 9.92 0.07 4.37
C GLY A 513 9.80 -1.42 4.05
N LEU A 514 8.93 -2.15 4.75
CA LEU A 514 8.77 -3.59 4.53
C LEU A 514 8.25 -3.90 3.12
N LEU A 515 7.28 -3.14 2.62
CA LEU A 515 6.81 -3.28 1.24
C LEU A 515 7.96 -3.14 0.23
N MET A 516 8.89 -2.22 0.48
CA MET A 516 10.06 -2.05 -0.38
C MET A 516 11.06 -3.20 -0.24
N THR A 517 11.26 -3.74 0.96
CA THR A 517 12.08 -4.94 1.18
C THR A 517 11.54 -6.16 0.42
N LEU A 518 10.22 -6.35 0.41
CA LEU A 518 9.59 -7.49 -0.27
C LEU A 518 9.57 -7.36 -1.80
N LYS A 519 9.60 -6.13 -2.33
CA LYS A 519 9.42 -5.86 -3.75
C LYS A 519 10.53 -6.52 -4.57
N GLY A 520 10.14 -7.43 -5.45
CA GLY A 520 11.05 -8.05 -6.43
C GLY A 520 12.03 -9.07 -5.83
N LEU A 521 11.81 -9.54 -4.60
CA LEU A 521 12.55 -10.67 -4.06
C LEU A 521 12.29 -11.92 -4.93
N PRO A 522 13.34 -12.65 -5.33
CA PRO A 522 13.16 -13.92 -6.02
C PRO A 522 12.59 -14.96 -5.05
N SER A 523 11.90 -15.98 -5.55
CA SER A 523 11.56 -17.13 -4.71
C SER A 523 12.83 -17.84 -4.24
N THR A 524 12.92 -18.37 -3.01
CA THR A 524 11.85 -18.53 -2.00
C THR A 524 12.17 -17.78 -0.70
N TYR A 525 12.99 -18.34 0.19
CA TYR A 525 13.45 -17.65 1.38
C TYR A 525 14.73 -16.87 1.08
N ASN A 526 14.75 -15.60 1.46
CA ASN A 526 15.90 -14.71 1.35
C ASN A 526 16.16 -14.06 2.70
N LYS A 527 17.44 -13.74 3.00
CA LYS A 527 17.84 -13.18 4.29
C LYS A 527 17.23 -11.79 4.53
N ASP A 528 16.84 -11.09 3.47
CA ASP A 528 16.04 -9.86 3.46
C ASP A 528 14.77 -9.99 4.33
N LEU A 529 14.18 -11.19 4.41
CA LEU A 529 13.01 -11.48 5.24
C LEU A 529 13.30 -11.43 6.76
N GLN A 530 14.53 -11.16 7.19
CA GLN A 530 14.88 -10.95 8.59
C GLN A 530 14.36 -9.61 9.13
N GLU A 531 14.18 -8.61 8.25
CA GLU A 531 13.74 -7.23 8.56
C GLU A 531 12.27 -7.12 9.04
N ASP A 532 11.49 -8.20 8.92
CA ASP A 532 10.08 -8.24 9.31
C ASP A 532 9.85 -7.99 10.82
N LYS A 533 10.72 -8.55 11.67
CA LYS A 533 10.57 -8.61 13.13
C LYS A 533 10.63 -7.24 13.79
N GLU A 534 11.67 -6.46 13.49
CA GLU A 534 11.83 -5.14 14.10
C GLU A 534 10.68 -4.21 13.73
N ALA A 535 10.19 -4.30 12.49
CA ALA A 535 9.03 -3.55 12.04
C ALA A 535 7.76 -3.92 12.83
N VAL A 536 7.50 -5.23 13.02
CA VAL A 536 6.34 -5.71 13.78
C VAL A 536 6.44 -5.31 15.25
N PHE A 537 7.55 -5.58 15.91
CA PHE A 537 7.71 -5.34 17.35
C PHE A 537 7.53 -3.87 17.70
N GLU A 538 8.21 -3.00 16.96
CA GLU A 538 8.11 -1.56 17.19
C GLU A 538 6.69 -1.01 16.95
N VAL A 539 6.00 -1.51 15.93
CA VAL A 539 4.63 -1.08 15.64
C VAL A 539 3.65 -1.61 16.68
N CYS A 540 3.80 -2.85 17.15
CA CYS A 540 3.00 -3.38 18.26
C CYS A 540 3.17 -2.54 19.53
N ASP A 541 4.41 -2.21 19.91
CA ASP A 541 4.69 -1.37 21.09
C ASP A 541 4.08 0.02 20.93
N THR A 542 4.27 0.63 19.75
CA THR A 542 3.74 1.95 19.42
C THR A 542 2.21 1.95 19.50
N MET A 543 1.54 0.97 18.88
CA MET A 543 0.07 0.90 18.88
C MET A 543 -0.47 0.64 20.28
N SER A 544 0.15 -0.23 21.06
CA SER A 544 -0.25 -0.51 22.45
C SER A 544 -0.20 0.75 23.30
N ALA A 545 0.89 1.53 23.20
CA ALA A 545 1.03 2.79 23.93
C ALA A 545 0.03 3.85 23.44
N VAL A 546 -0.09 4.02 22.12
CA VAL A 546 -0.97 5.02 21.51
C VAL A 546 -2.44 4.78 21.89
N LEU A 547 -2.93 3.54 21.85
CA LEU A 547 -4.31 3.21 22.20
C LEU A 547 -4.60 3.48 23.68
N GLN A 548 -3.69 3.11 24.58
CA GLN A 548 -3.84 3.38 26.02
C GLN A 548 -3.80 4.88 26.34
N VAL A 549 -2.86 5.63 25.74
CA VAL A 549 -2.76 7.08 25.94
C VAL A 549 -3.99 7.79 25.36
N ALA A 550 -4.47 7.40 24.19
CA ALA A 550 -5.71 7.93 23.61
C ALA A 550 -6.91 7.67 24.51
N THR A 551 -7.01 6.46 25.09
CA THR A 551 -8.07 6.07 26.02
C THR A 551 -8.05 6.95 27.27
N GLY A 552 -6.87 7.12 27.88
CA GLY A 552 -6.72 7.97 29.05
C GLY A 552 -7.00 9.45 28.78
N ALA A 553 -6.51 9.97 27.65
CA ALA A 553 -6.75 11.35 27.23
C ALA A 553 -8.25 11.62 27.00
N ILE A 554 -8.96 10.77 26.25
CA ILE A 554 -10.39 10.97 26.01
C ILE A 554 -11.23 10.79 27.28
N SER A 555 -10.85 9.84 28.14
CA SER A 555 -11.60 9.54 29.37
C SER A 555 -11.50 10.67 30.40
N THR A 556 -10.37 11.39 30.44
CA THR A 556 -10.10 12.40 31.48
C THR A 556 -10.20 13.84 31.00
N LEU A 557 -10.36 14.09 29.70
CA LEU A 557 -10.51 15.46 29.19
C LEU A 557 -11.77 16.12 29.76
N GLN A 558 -11.67 17.41 30.00
CA GLN A 558 -12.79 18.25 30.42
C GLN A 558 -13.27 19.10 29.24
N ILE A 559 -14.58 19.33 29.17
CA ILE A 559 -15.21 20.19 28.17
C ILE A 559 -15.69 21.49 28.82
N HIS A 560 -15.52 22.60 28.11
CA HIS A 560 -16.02 23.91 28.51
C HIS A 560 -17.34 24.21 27.79
N ARG A 561 -18.44 23.67 28.34
CA ARG A 561 -19.79 23.74 27.74
C ARG A 561 -20.21 25.17 27.38
N GLU A 562 -19.88 26.13 28.24
CA GLU A 562 -20.18 27.54 28.01
C GLU A 562 -19.41 28.11 26.80
N ASN A 563 -18.15 27.73 26.62
CA ASN A 563 -17.32 28.19 25.50
C ASN A 563 -17.82 27.57 24.18
N MET A 564 -18.16 26.28 24.21
CA MET A 564 -18.76 25.58 23.08
C MET A 564 -20.09 26.22 22.65
N ALA A 565 -20.96 26.56 23.60
CA ALA A 565 -22.23 27.23 23.34
C ALA A 565 -22.03 28.66 22.81
N ARG A 566 -21.09 29.44 23.38
CA ARG A 566 -20.76 30.80 22.93
C ARG A 566 -20.17 30.87 21.52
N ALA A 567 -19.61 29.77 21.02
CA ALA A 567 -19.09 29.69 19.66
C ALA A 567 -20.19 29.47 18.61
N LEU A 568 -21.42 29.18 19.01
CA LEU A 568 -22.59 29.12 18.14
C LEU A 568 -23.10 30.53 17.84
N SER A 569 -23.52 30.78 16.61
CA SER A 569 -23.99 32.09 16.18
C SER A 569 -25.24 31.99 15.31
N PRO A 570 -26.14 32.99 15.33
CA PRO A 570 -27.41 32.94 14.59
C PRO A 570 -27.25 32.79 13.07
N ASP A 571 -26.14 33.24 12.48
CA ASP A 571 -25.86 33.09 11.04
C ASP A 571 -25.76 31.63 10.60
N MET A 572 -25.40 30.71 11.49
CA MET A 572 -25.39 29.27 11.21
C MET A 572 -26.80 28.71 10.95
N LEU A 573 -27.86 29.38 11.45
CA LEU A 573 -29.25 28.96 11.30
C LEU A 573 -29.88 29.41 9.97
N ALA A 574 -29.12 30.08 9.10
CA ALA A 574 -29.62 30.51 7.79
C ALA A 574 -30.12 29.32 6.94
N THR A 575 -29.43 28.18 7.02
CA THR A 575 -29.83 26.94 6.33
C THR A 575 -31.09 26.33 6.96
N ASP A 576 -31.23 26.40 8.29
CA ASP A 576 -32.43 25.93 9.00
C ASP A 576 -33.68 26.74 8.62
N LEU A 577 -33.53 28.06 8.45
CA LEU A 577 -34.60 28.90 7.92
C LEU A 577 -35.01 28.49 6.51
N ALA A 578 -34.04 28.16 5.65
CA ALA A 578 -34.33 27.63 4.32
C ALA A 578 -35.11 26.30 4.42
N TYR A 579 -34.69 25.37 5.29
CA TYR A 579 -35.42 24.11 5.51
C TYR A 579 -36.82 24.31 6.07
N TYR A 580 -37.02 25.30 6.95
CA TYR A 580 -38.35 25.67 7.43
C TYR A 580 -39.28 26.08 6.26
N LEU A 581 -38.79 26.92 5.35
CA LEU A 581 -39.57 27.36 4.18
C LEU A 581 -39.88 26.18 3.23
N VAL A 582 -38.93 25.26 3.03
CA VAL A 582 -39.14 24.05 2.24
C VAL A 582 -40.24 23.18 2.84
N ARG A 583 -40.23 22.98 4.17
CA ARG A 583 -41.30 22.24 4.87
C ARG A 583 -42.66 22.94 4.78
N LYS A 584 -42.70 24.25 4.51
CA LYS A 584 -43.92 25.04 4.25
C LYS A 584 -44.31 25.07 2.77
N GLY A 585 -43.63 24.32 1.90
CA GLY A 585 -43.98 24.15 0.49
C GLY A 585 -43.20 25.04 -0.48
N ALA A 586 -42.18 25.78 -0.04
CA ALA A 586 -41.33 26.55 -0.95
C ALA A 586 -40.35 25.64 -1.72
N LEU A 587 -40.22 25.88 -3.03
CA LEU A 587 -39.24 25.17 -3.87
C LEU A 587 -37.83 25.74 -3.64
N ILE A 588 -36.86 24.86 -3.33
CA ILE A 588 -35.44 25.23 -3.10
C ILE A 588 -34.83 25.96 -4.30
N ARG A 589 -35.27 25.65 -5.53
CA ARG A 589 -34.84 26.28 -6.78
C ARG A 589 -36.03 26.71 -7.63
N GLY A 590 -36.86 27.61 -7.11
CA GLY A 590 -37.90 28.34 -7.87
C GLY A 590 -37.63 29.85 -7.95
N PRO A 591 -38.59 30.68 -8.38
CA PRO A 591 -38.52 32.13 -8.21
C PRO A 591 -38.38 32.53 -6.73
N LEU A 592 -38.97 31.73 -5.83
CA LEU A 592 -38.74 31.75 -4.37
C LEU A 592 -37.40 31.14 -3.94
N GLY A 593 -36.69 30.42 -4.83
CA GLY A 593 -35.33 29.90 -4.63
C GLY A 593 -34.22 30.93 -4.95
N GLN A 594 -34.58 32.11 -5.48
CA GLN A 594 -33.75 33.32 -5.38
C GLN A 594 -33.66 33.85 -3.95
N VAL A 595 -34.10 33.07 -2.95
CA VAL A 595 -33.83 33.22 -1.52
C VAL A 595 -32.37 32.87 -1.15
N GLY A 596 -31.46 32.72 -2.12
CA GLY A 596 -30.10 33.25 -1.95
C GLY A 596 -30.07 34.77 -1.61
N GLY A 597 -31.18 35.47 -1.88
CA GLY A 597 -31.54 36.82 -1.45
C GLY A 597 -32.20 36.90 -0.06
N VAL A 598 -32.33 35.80 0.69
CA VAL A 598 -32.38 35.88 2.17
C VAL A 598 -30.94 35.85 2.72
N LYS A 599 -29.98 36.32 1.93
CA LYS A 599 -28.94 37.19 2.49
C LYS A 599 -29.61 38.44 3.07
N CYS A 600 -29.85 38.37 4.38
CA CYS A 600 -29.43 39.43 5.28
C CYS A 600 -29.96 40.84 5.01
N SER A 601 -31.27 41.07 5.20
CA SER A 601 -31.69 42.32 5.85
C SER A 601 -31.38 42.32 7.36
N PHE A 602 -30.95 41.19 7.93
CA PHE A 602 -30.52 41.06 9.33
C PHE A 602 -29.14 41.67 9.65
N ILE A 603 -28.31 42.01 8.65
CA ILE A 603 -26.96 42.56 8.91
C ILE A 603 -26.95 44.09 9.02
N ARG A 604 -28.03 44.80 8.66
CA ARG A 604 -28.02 46.27 8.67
C ARG A 604 -28.46 46.90 9.99
N ASP A 605 -29.27 46.22 10.80
CA ASP A 605 -29.66 46.71 12.13
C ASP A 605 -29.05 45.82 13.22
N ARG A 606 -28.08 46.38 13.95
CA ARG A 606 -27.46 45.81 15.16
C ARG A 606 -28.48 45.64 16.30
N ARG A 607 -29.43 44.73 16.17
CA ARG A 607 -30.30 44.30 17.27
C ARG A 607 -30.35 42.77 17.29
N GLU A 608 -29.73 42.19 18.32
CA GLU A 608 -29.93 40.79 18.67
C GLU A 608 -31.43 40.58 18.95
N ILE A 609 -32.11 39.79 18.12
CA ILE A 609 -33.49 39.37 18.39
C ILE A 609 -33.45 37.88 18.70
N SER A 610 -33.82 37.54 19.93
CA SER A 610 -34.13 36.18 20.34
C SER A 610 -35.35 35.69 19.56
N LEU A 611 -35.21 34.58 18.82
CA LEU A 611 -36.28 33.92 18.06
C LEU A 611 -37.34 33.25 18.96
N ALA A 612 -37.21 33.32 20.29
CA ALA A 612 -38.10 32.61 21.21
C ALA A 612 -39.51 33.20 21.33
N ASN A 613 -39.74 34.45 20.92
CA ASN A 613 -41.04 35.13 21.11
C ASN A 613 -41.51 35.94 19.89
N THR A 614 -40.97 35.67 18.70
CA THR A 614 -41.33 36.45 17.51
C THR A 614 -42.42 35.72 16.75
N ASP A 615 -43.63 36.29 16.76
CA ASP A 615 -44.75 35.87 15.92
C ASP A 615 -44.41 36.22 14.46
N VAL A 616 -43.64 35.35 13.77
CA VAL A 616 -43.17 35.59 12.40
C VAL A 616 -44.33 35.43 11.43
N ARG A 617 -45.04 36.53 11.17
CA ARG A 617 -46.00 36.62 10.06
C ARG A 617 -45.24 36.70 8.73
N VAL A 618 -44.98 35.55 8.12
CA VAL A 618 -44.48 35.47 6.74
C VAL A 618 -45.61 35.83 5.78
N ARG A 619 -45.63 37.06 5.27
CA ARG A 619 -46.47 37.43 4.11
C ARG A 619 -45.78 36.97 2.84
N ILE A 620 -46.35 35.95 2.20
CA ILE A 620 -45.96 35.54 0.84
C ILE A 620 -46.55 36.57 -0.13
N VAL A 621 -45.72 37.50 -0.61
CA VAL A 621 -46.11 38.42 -1.68
C VAL A 621 -45.92 37.69 -3.01
N LYS A 622 -47.01 37.43 -3.74
CA LYS A 622 -46.94 36.94 -5.12
C LYS A 622 -46.25 38.00 -5.99
N PRO A 623 -45.37 37.64 -6.94
CA PRO A 623 -44.81 38.62 -7.86
C PRO A 623 -45.95 39.18 -8.71
N CYS A 624 -46.13 40.50 -8.73
CA CYS A 624 -46.96 41.16 -9.73
C CYS A 624 -46.42 40.79 -11.12
N SER A 625 -47.28 40.21 -11.94
CA SER A 625 -47.09 40.19 -13.39
C SER A 625 -47.00 41.63 -13.88
N SER A 626 -45.96 41.91 -14.64
CA SER A 626 -45.69 43.19 -15.27
C SER A 626 -46.82 43.60 -16.22
N GLU A 627 -47.72 44.47 -15.78
CA GLU A 627 -48.45 45.40 -16.65
C GLU A 627 -48.76 46.70 -15.91
N GLY A 628 -48.43 47.83 -16.55
CA GLY A 628 -49.16 49.09 -16.36
C GLY A 628 -48.58 50.09 -15.38
N TYR A 629 -47.96 51.14 -15.93
CA TYR A 629 -47.95 52.49 -15.37
C TYR A 629 -49.35 52.92 -14.87
N GLY A 630 -49.42 53.61 -13.72
CA GLY A 630 -50.64 54.34 -13.31
C GLY A 630 -50.69 54.74 -11.83
N ASP A 631 -50.18 55.95 -11.54
CA ASP A 631 -50.61 56.95 -10.56
C ASP A 631 -50.82 56.65 -9.04
N VAL A 632 -50.01 57.42 -8.27
CA VAL A 632 -50.04 57.87 -6.86
C VAL A 632 -49.74 56.88 -5.74
#